data_AF-E8ZH95-F1
#
_entry.id   AF-E8ZH95-F1
#
_cell.length_a   1.000
_cell.length_b   1.000
_cell.length_c   1.000
_cell.angle_alpha   90.00
_cell.angle_beta   90.00
_cell.angle_gamma   90.00
#
_symmetry.space_group_name_H-M   'P 1'
#
loop_
_entity.id
_entity.type
_entity.pdbx_description
1 polymer ?
#
loop_
_entity_poly.entity_id
_entity_poly.type
_entity_poly.pdbx_seq_one_letter_code
_entity_poly.pdbx_strand_id
1 'polypeptide(L)'
;MGTLATKAIAGLGAAGVTGTAAAGVWYINQPKDVKSKLVSEGLTLVGDSSRAWRAVFLTHKDDKDFVQFAGIESNQASNSEGSKVSSACAKALKVESSSKEYDSSLEKARKYCTVPEFKTVEAKVLFSDKEISSEDRDWKNLFTIHKEDASFIDKVKKASSDDSITSSSQAESVKSKVQKFCDDLKVKTPNSENLSDYEKYCLQTAPNARSFYEGKGRRFVGSGEWGGKFDAIKASDSALFTAIQNGETLNNNSPAETGGPKLQAWCDKEVVKEIHAVDPKTKDRCFN
;
A
#
# COMPACT_ATOMS: atom_id res chain seq x y z
N MET A 1 -36.19 -13.94 11.88
CA MET A 1 -34.93 -14.42 11.26
C MET A 1 -34.50 -13.38 10.24
N GLY A 2 -33.24 -12.96 10.26
CA GLY A 2 -32.68 -12.00 9.30
C GLY A 2 -32.06 -10.79 9.98
N THR A 3 -30.76 -10.92 10.26
CA THR A 3 -29.91 -10.09 11.11
C THR A 3 -29.47 -8.78 10.43
N LEU A 4 -29.24 -7.77 11.27
CA LEU A 4 -28.58 -6.48 11.01
C LEU A 4 -27.25 -6.62 10.27
N ALA A 5 -26.98 -5.68 9.35
CA ALA A 5 -25.63 -5.35 8.90
C ALA A 5 -25.52 -3.84 8.65
N THR A 6 -25.43 -3.06 9.73
CA THR A 6 -25.05 -1.65 9.65
C THR A 6 -23.53 -1.58 9.71
N LYS A 7 -22.91 -1.31 8.56
CA LYS A 7 -21.51 -0.86 8.49
C LYS A 7 -21.41 0.50 9.17
N ALA A 8 -20.65 0.60 10.25
CA ALA A 8 -20.27 1.88 10.82
C ALA A 8 -18.76 2.06 10.72
N ILE A 9 -18.37 2.95 9.81
CA ILE A 9 -17.05 3.56 9.71
C ILE A 9 -16.98 4.56 10.88
N ALA A 10 -16.11 4.33 11.86
CA ALA A 10 -15.92 5.25 12.97
C ALA A 10 -14.76 6.20 12.67
N GLY A 11 -15.10 7.34 12.06
CA GLY A 11 -14.33 8.57 12.16
C GLY A 11 -14.66 9.29 13.48
N LEU A 12 -13.72 10.12 13.93
CA LEU A 12 -13.75 10.94 15.15
C LEU A 12 -15.02 11.81 15.28
N GLY A 13 -15.61 11.89 16.48
CA GLY A 13 -16.66 12.87 16.83
C GLY A 13 -17.16 12.71 18.27
N ALA A 14 -17.26 13.81 19.01
CA ALA A 14 -17.39 13.88 20.47
C ALA A 14 -18.84 13.99 21.03
N ALA A 15 -18.96 13.62 22.32
CA ALA A 15 -19.85 14.09 23.39
C ALA A 15 -21.37 13.74 23.43
N GLY A 16 -21.83 13.34 24.63
CA GLY A 16 -23.24 13.40 25.07
C GLY A 16 -23.60 12.42 26.20
N VAL A 17 -23.87 12.94 27.40
CA VAL A 17 -24.06 12.21 28.68
C VAL A 17 -25.54 12.20 29.09
N THR A 18 -26.06 11.07 29.60
CA THR A 18 -27.17 10.95 30.58
C THR A 18 -27.24 9.46 30.99
N GLY A 19 -27.29 8.97 32.22
CA GLY A 19 -27.66 9.47 33.54
C GLY A 19 -28.39 8.29 34.23
N THR A 20 -28.04 7.97 35.50
CA THR A 20 -28.62 6.91 36.39
C THR A 20 -28.07 5.47 36.31
N ALA A 21 -26.99 5.17 37.07
CA ALA A 21 -26.72 3.91 37.82
C ALA A 21 -25.28 3.90 38.39
N ALA A 22 -24.93 4.85 39.27
CA ALA A 22 -23.52 5.13 39.59
C ALA A 22 -22.82 4.10 40.51
N ALA A 23 -23.52 3.17 41.17
CA ALA A 23 -22.89 2.19 42.07
C ALA A 23 -22.84 0.75 41.53
N GLY A 24 -23.84 0.32 40.76
CA GLY A 24 -23.89 -1.04 40.19
C GLY A 24 -23.11 -1.22 38.88
N VAL A 25 -22.92 -0.14 38.10
CA VAL A 25 -22.21 -0.19 36.81
C VAL A 25 -20.69 -0.20 37.00
N TRP A 26 -20.17 0.41 38.08
CA TRP A 26 -18.72 0.47 38.32
C TRP A 26 -18.11 -0.92 38.55
N TYR A 27 -18.81 -1.83 39.23
CA TYR A 27 -18.35 -3.20 39.47
C TYR A 27 -18.48 -4.12 38.25
N ILE A 28 -19.42 -3.85 37.34
CA ILE A 28 -19.64 -4.63 36.11
C ILE A 28 -18.68 -4.20 34.99
N ASN A 29 -18.23 -2.93 35.00
CA ASN A 29 -17.26 -2.39 34.06
C ASN A 29 -15.81 -2.42 34.55
N GLN A 30 -15.51 -3.14 35.64
CA GLN A 30 -14.11 -3.34 36.01
C GLN A 30 -13.40 -4.15 34.92
N PRO A 31 -12.27 -3.65 34.39
CA PRO A 31 -11.54 -4.33 33.36
C PRO A 31 -11.00 -5.65 33.90
N LYS A 32 -11.47 -6.76 33.31
CA LYS A 32 -11.15 -8.11 33.77
C LYS A 32 -9.72 -8.50 33.43
N ASP A 33 -9.19 -7.94 32.35
CA ASP A 33 -7.86 -8.18 31.82
C ASP A 33 -7.20 -6.86 31.37
N VAL A 34 -5.92 -6.95 31.04
CA VAL A 34 -5.13 -5.82 30.51
C VAL A 34 -5.79 -5.22 29.27
N LYS A 35 -6.31 -6.06 28.36
CA LYS A 35 -7.00 -5.60 27.15
C LYS A 35 -8.17 -4.66 27.46
N SER A 36 -9.07 -5.09 28.35
CA SER A 36 -10.25 -4.33 28.76
C SER A 36 -9.85 -3.01 29.41
N LYS A 37 -8.75 -3.01 30.18
CA LYS A 37 -8.22 -1.79 30.81
C LYS A 37 -7.74 -0.79 29.78
N LEU A 38 -6.93 -1.20 28.81
CA LEU A 38 -6.43 -0.31 27.75
C LEU A 38 -7.57 0.25 26.90
N VAL A 39 -8.56 -0.58 26.55
CA VAL A 39 -9.74 -0.11 25.80
C VAL A 39 -10.58 0.86 26.63
N SER A 40 -10.75 0.61 27.94
CA SER A 40 -11.45 1.54 28.84
C SER A 40 -10.75 2.90 28.99
N GLU A 41 -9.44 2.95 28.73
CA GLU A 41 -8.63 4.17 28.70
C GLU A 41 -8.66 4.87 27.35
N GLY A 42 -9.41 4.34 26.37
CA GLY A 42 -9.52 4.90 25.02
C GLY A 42 -8.32 4.60 24.13
N LEU A 43 -7.45 3.66 24.51
CA LEU A 43 -6.28 3.30 23.72
C LEU A 43 -6.65 2.29 22.62
N THR A 44 -6.15 2.54 21.42
CA THR A 44 -6.33 1.66 20.26
C THR A 44 -5.23 0.60 20.23
N LEU A 45 -5.62 -0.68 20.11
CA LEU A 45 -4.69 -1.80 19.95
C LEU A 45 -4.22 -1.89 18.49
N VAL A 46 -3.02 -2.44 18.28
CA VAL A 46 -2.38 -2.59 16.95
C VAL A 46 -3.20 -3.45 15.97
N GLY A 47 -4.00 -4.39 16.47
CA GLY A 47 -4.79 -5.32 15.66
C GLY A 47 -4.01 -6.55 15.20
N ASP A 48 -4.46 -7.19 14.12
CA ASP A 48 -3.95 -8.50 13.68
C ASP A 48 -3.07 -8.45 12.42
N SER A 49 -2.87 -7.27 11.81
CA SER A 49 -2.02 -7.14 10.60
C SER A 49 -0.56 -7.42 10.92
N SER A 50 0.06 -8.33 10.14
CA SER A 50 1.49 -8.61 10.23
C SER A 50 2.34 -7.37 9.90
N ARG A 51 1.88 -6.51 8.99
CA ARG A 51 2.55 -5.24 8.63
C ARG A 51 2.47 -4.24 9.78
N ALA A 52 1.34 -4.18 10.48
CA ALA A 52 1.19 -3.34 11.67
C ALA A 52 2.16 -3.76 12.78
N TRP A 53 2.34 -5.07 13.02
CA TRP A 53 3.32 -5.54 13.99
C TRP A 53 4.77 -5.32 13.56
N ARG A 54 5.07 -5.42 12.26
CA ARG A 54 6.39 -5.00 11.72
C ARG A 54 6.63 -3.51 11.96
N ALA A 55 5.62 -2.65 11.79
CA ALA A 55 5.73 -1.22 12.07
C ALA A 55 6.01 -0.91 13.56
N VAL A 56 5.35 -1.64 14.47
CA VAL A 56 5.64 -1.54 15.91
C VAL A 56 7.09 -1.92 16.20
N PHE A 57 7.56 -3.04 15.64
CA PHE A 57 8.96 -3.44 15.76
C PHE A 57 9.91 -2.33 15.28
N LEU A 58 9.71 -1.80 14.08
CA LEU A 58 10.56 -0.71 13.54
C LEU A 58 10.56 0.54 14.42
N THR A 59 9.47 0.82 15.12
CA THR A 59 9.34 2.00 16.00
C THR A 59 10.12 1.85 17.31
N HIS A 60 10.21 0.61 17.82
CA HIS A 60 10.78 0.29 19.13
C HIS A 60 12.04 -0.57 19.09
N LYS A 61 12.57 -0.92 17.91
CA LYS A 61 13.74 -1.81 17.77
C LYS A 61 14.99 -1.36 18.54
N ASP A 62 15.11 -0.06 18.84
CA ASP A 62 16.23 0.52 19.57
C ASP A 62 15.95 0.64 21.09
N ASP A 63 14.77 0.25 21.55
CA ASP A 63 14.36 0.21 22.97
C ASP A 63 14.69 -1.17 23.57
N LYS A 64 15.64 -1.20 24.53
CA LYS A 64 16.09 -2.44 25.16
C LYS A 64 14.98 -3.16 25.92
N ASP A 65 14.07 -2.42 26.55
CA ASP A 65 12.97 -2.99 27.31
C ASP A 65 11.95 -3.65 26.37
N PHE A 66 11.75 -3.07 25.19
CA PHE A 66 10.93 -3.65 24.13
C PHE A 66 11.53 -4.96 23.61
N VAL A 67 12.83 -4.93 23.28
CA VAL A 67 13.55 -6.11 22.77
C VAL A 67 13.46 -7.27 23.78
N GLN A 68 13.63 -6.97 25.07
CA GLN A 68 13.48 -7.96 26.14
C GLN A 68 12.03 -8.43 26.29
N PHE A 69 11.04 -7.52 26.27
CA PHE A 69 9.62 -7.86 26.36
C PHE A 69 9.17 -8.81 25.25
N ALA A 70 9.58 -8.51 24.01
CA ALA A 70 9.19 -9.28 22.84
C ALA A 70 10.03 -10.56 22.65
N GLY A 71 11.10 -10.75 23.43
CA GLY A 71 12.00 -11.90 23.28
C GLY A 71 12.73 -11.89 21.92
N ILE A 72 13.18 -10.72 21.48
CA ILE A 72 13.85 -10.50 20.21
C ILE A 72 15.36 -10.36 20.44
N GLU A 73 16.18 -10.80 19.49
CA GLU A 73 17.62 -10.50 19.47
C GLU A 73 17.89 -9.29 18.57
N SER A 74 18.75 -8.38 19.01
CA SER A 74 18.99 -7.05 18.40
C SER A 74 19.44 -7.06 16.92
N ASN A 75 19.73 -8.22 16.33
CA ASN A 75 20.41 -8.36 15.03
C ASN A 75 19.62 -9.16 13.97
N GLN A 76 18.31 -9.37 14.15
CA GLN A 76 17.50 -10.25 13.29
C GLN A 76 16.57 -9.44 12.34
N ALA A 77 16.15 -10.07 11.23
CA ALA A 77 15.52 -9.43 10.07
C ALA A 77 14.00 -9.21 10.19
N SER A 78 13.57 -7.93 10.27
CA SER A 78 12.24 -7.36 10.62
C SER A 78 10.92 -8.11 10.33
N ASN A 79 10.89 -9.03 9.37
CA ASN A 79 9.68 -9.79 9.01
C ASN A 79 9.39 -10.93 10.01
N SER A 80 10.42 -11.48 10.67
CA SER A 80 10.24 -12.60 11.61
C SER A 80 9.83 -12.11 13.00
N GLU A 81 10.19 -10.89 13.35
CA GLU A 81 10.10 -10.30 14.69
C GLU A 81 8.73 -9.71 14.96
N GLY A 82 8.04 -9.17 13.93
CA GLY A 82 6.66 -8.70 14.08
C GLY A 82 5.74 -9.78 14.68
N SER A 83 5.94 -11.04 14.30
CA SER A 83 5.20 -12.18 14.87
C SER A 83 5.50 -12.43 16.35
N LYS A 84 6.74 -12.21 16.78
CA LYS A 84 7.17 -12.31 18.19
C LYS A 84 6.57 -11.18 19.02
N VAL A 85 6.57 -9.95 18.49
CA VAL A 85 5.92 -8.79 19.13
C VAL A 85 4.42 -9.07 19.31
N SER A 86 3.74 -9.50 18.24
CA SER A 86 2.32 -9.85 18.29
C SER A 86 2.03 -10.94 19.33
N SER A 87 2.86 -11.98 19.39
CA SER A 87 2.74 -13.06 20.36
C SER A 87 2.96 -12.60 21.80
N ALA A 88 3.96 -11.74 22.05
CA ALA A 88 4.21 -11.16 23.37
C ALA A 88 3.03 -10.28 23.81
N CYS A 89 2.49 -9.47 22.89
CA CYS A 89 1.31 -8.65 23.14
C CYS A 89 0.06 -9.47 23.40
N ALA A 90 -0.18 -10.54 22.64
CA ALA A 90 -1.31 -11.43 22.85
C ALA A 90 -1.28 -12.09 24.24
N LYS A 91 -0.09 -12.37 24.78
CA LYS A 91 0.08 -12.87 26.16
C LYS A 91 -0.20 -11.77 27.19
N ALA A 92 0.43 -10.61 27.04
CA ALA A 92 0.28 -9.50 27.99
C ALA A 92 -1.17 -8.99 28.08
N LEU A 93 -1.88 -8.93 26.95
CA LEU A 93 -3.27 -8.48 26.88
C LEU A 93 -4.27 -9.41 27.58
N LYS A 94 -3.92 -10.68 27.78
CA LYS A 94 -4.78 -11.70 28.42
C LYS A 94 -4.55 -11.82 29.93
N VAL A 95 -3.58 -11.10 30.49
CA VAL A 95 -3.31 -11.15 31.93
C VAL A 95 -4.49 -10.54 32.70
N GLU A 96 -5.03 -11.31 33.63
CA GLU A 96 -6.19 -10.93 34.44
C GLU A 96 -5.80 -9.90 35.50
N SER A 97 -6.75 -9.04 35.87
CA SER A 97 -6.61 -8.03 36.95
C SER A 97 -6.25 -8.61 38.33
N SER A 98 -6.49 -9.90 38.54
CA SER A 98 -6.17 -10.64 39.78
C SER A 98 -4.73 -11.15 39.82
N SER A 99 -4.01 -11.15 38.70
CA SER A 99 -2.65 -11.70 38.61
C SER A 99 -1.61 -10.74 39.16
N LYS A 100 -0.55 -11.28 39.77
CA LYS A 100 0.59 -10.49 40.29
C LYS A 100 1.37 -9.79 39.18
N GLU A 101 1.25 -10.30 37.96
CA GLU A 101 1.91 -9.79 36.75
C GLU A 101 1.07 -8.71 36.05
N TYR A 102 -0.13 -8.38 36.55
CA TYR A 102 -1.07 -7.48 35.91
C TYR A 102 -0.48 -6.09 35.66
N ASP A 103 0.07 -5.43 36.69
CA ASP A 103 0.58 -4.07 36.56
C ASP A 103 1.76 -3.99 35.57
N SER A 104 2.70 -4.93 35.66
CA SER A 104 3.84 -5.00 34.72
C SER A 104 3.39 -5.29 33.29
N SER A 105 2.38 -6.15 33.12
CA SER A 105 1.82 -6.48 31.80
C SER A 105 1.03 -5.31 31.23
N LEU A 106 0.29 -4.59 32.06
CA LEU A 106 -0.46 -3.40 31.67
C LEU A 106 0.46 -2.27 31.21
N GLU A 107 1.54 -2.00 31.94
CA GLU A 107 2.52 -0.97 31.57
C GLU A 107 3.19 -1.31 30.23
N LYS A 108 3.66 -2.54 30.05
CA LYS A 108 4.28 -3.00 28.80
C LYS A 108 3.29 -3.01 27.64
N ALA A 109 2.07 -3.48 27.87
CA ALA A 109 1.04 -3.53 26.83
C ALA A 109 0.58 -2.13 26.42
N ARG A 110 0.49 -1.19 27.37
CA ARG A 110 0.23 0.22 27.09
C ARG A 110 1.31 0.83 26.22
N LYS A 111 2.57 0.43 26.38
CA LYS A 111 3.69 0.98 25.61
C LYS A 111 3.88 0.33 24.24
N TYR A 112 3.63 -0.97 24.12
CA TYR A 112 4.06 -1.76 22.95
C TYR A 112 2.93 -2.47 22.19
N CYS A 113 1.73 -2.58 22.76
CA CYS A 113 0.61 -3.31 22.16
C CYS A 113 -0.52 -2.39 21.67
N THR A 114 -0.37 -1.09 21.89
CA THR A 114 -1.24 -0.02 21.36
C THR A 114 -0.58 0.65 20.17
N VAL A 115 -1.35 1.42 19.41
CA VAL A 115 -0.83 2.20 18.27
C VAL A 115 0.24 3.17 18.77
N PRO A 116 1.50 3.04 18.31
CA PRO A 116 2.58 3.90 18.77
C PRO A 116 2.62 5.23 18.00
N GLU A 117 3.41 6.17 18.51
CA GLU A 117 3.84 7.32 17.73
C GLU A 117 5.00 6.88 16.80
N PHE A 118 4.73 6.88 15.50
CA PHE A 118 5.69 6.40 14.51
C PHE A 118 6.83 7.39 14.31
N LYS A 119 8.07 6.91 14.38
CA LYS A 119 9.27 7.72 14.17
C LYS A 119 9.63 7.90 12.69
N THR A 120 9.18 6.98 11.85
CA THR A 120 9.54 6.93 10.42
C THR A 120 8.31 6.81 9.52
N VAL A 121 8.44 7.31 8.29
CA VAL A 121 7.47 7.12 7.20
C VAL A 121 7.25 5.63 6.94
N GLU A 122 8.32 4.83 6.87
CA GLU A 122 8.21 3.38 6.64
C GLU A 122 7.26 2.71 7.65
N ALA A 123 7.47 2.98 8.95
CA ALA A 123 6.65 2.38 9.99
C ALA A 123 5.19 2.83 9.88
N LYS A 124 4.93 4.12 9.63
CA LYS A 124 3.57 4.63 9.48
C LYS A 124 2.84 4.03 8.27
N VAL A 125 3.54 3.88 7.14
CA VAL A 125 3.00 3.33 5.89
C VAL A 125 2.69 1.85 6.05
N LEU A 126 3.63 1.07 6.63
CA LEU A 126 3.42 -0.35 6.94
C LEU A 126 2.25 -0.56 7.91
N PHE A 127 2.10 0.32 8.91
CA PHE A 127 0.98 0.26 9.83
C PHE A 127 -0.37 0.51 9.14
N SER A 128 -0.37 1.29 8.06
CA SER A 128 -1.55 1.54 7.23
C SER A 128 -1.80 0.42 6.21
N ASP A 129 -1.15 -0.73 6.39
CA ASP A 129 -1.25 -1.94 5.58
C ASP A 129 -0.86 -1.73 4.10
N LYS A 130 -0.04 -0.72 3.81
CA LYS A 130 0.45 -0.43 2.46
C LYS A 130 1.74 -1.18 2.18
N GLU A 131 1.86 -1.69 0.96
CA GLU A 131 3.05 -2.42 0.52
C GLU A 131 4.07 -1.45 -0.09
N ILE A 132 5.30 -1.58 0.37
CA ILE A 132 6.41 -0.70 0.01
C ILE A 132 7.17 -1.31 -1.16
N SER A 133 7.54 -0.51 -2.14
CA SER A 133 8.39 -0.95 -3.25
C SER A 133 9.72 -1.49 -2.74
N SER A 134 10.18 -2.60 -3.29
CA SER A 134 11.44 -3.23 -2.85
C SER A 134 12.27 -3.86 -3.96
N GLU A 135 11.78 -3.87 -5.19
CA GLU A 135 12.42 -4.54 -6.32
C GLU A 135 12.59 -3.61 -7.52
N ASP A 136 13.57 -3.93 -8.37
CA ASP A 136 13.92 -3.16 -9.57
C ASP A 136 12.72 -2.84 -10.46
N ARG A 137 11.78 -3.79 -10.60
CA ARG A 137 10.54 -3.61 -11.35
C ARG A 137 9.76 -2.41 -10.83
N ASP A 138 9.58 -2.31 -9.51
CA ASP A 138 8.78 -1.24 -8.91
C ASP A 138 9.41 0.12 -9.17
N TRP A 139 10.74 0.25 -9.05
CA TRP A 139 11.42 1.53 -9.28
C TRP A 139 11.27 2.02 -10.73
N LYS A 140 11.36 1.11 -11.70
CA LYS A 140 11.13 1.42 -13.11
C LYS A 140 9.67 1.77 -13.39
N ASN A 141 8.74 1.03 -12.78
CA ASN A 141 7.31 1.28 -12.92
C ASN A 141 6.93 2.63 -12.31
N LEU A 142 7.39 2.94 -11.10
CA LEU A 142 7.14 4.21 -10.42
C LEU A 142 7.62 5.39 -11.25
N PHE A 143 8.84 5.31 -11.80
CA PHE A 143 9.30 6.33 -12.75
C PHE A 143 8.33 6.48 -13.93
N THR A 144 7.97 5.37 -14.57
CA THR A 144 7.06 5.39 -15.74
C THR A 144 5.70 6.00 -15.43
N ILE A 145 5.14 5.71 -14.26
CA ILE A 145 3.83 6.21 -13.82
C ILE A 145 3.88 7.71 -13.52
N HIS A 146 4.98 8.21 -12.96
CA HIS A 146 5.07 9.56 -12.40
C HIS A 146 5.97 10.52 -13.19
N LYS A 147 6.59 10.08 -14.29
CA LYS A 147 7.55 10.89 -15.06
C LYS A 147 7.00 12.20 -15.62
N GLU A 148 5.69 12.31 -15.80
CA GLU A 148 5.02 13.55 -16.25
C GLU A 148 4.65 14.49 -15.08
N ASP A 149 4.86 14.06 -13.83
CA ASP A 149 4.69 14.89 -12.64
C ASP A 149 5.99 15.63 -12.34
N ALA A 150 6.00 16.94 -12.61
CA ALA A 150 7.17 17.79 -12.37
C ALA A 150 7.66 17.74 -10.91
N SER A 151 6.72 17.64 -9.93
CA SER A 151 7.08 17.56 -8.52
C SER A 151 7.83 16.27 -8.20
N PHE A 152 7.44 15.16 -8.81
CA PHE A 152 8.16 13.89 -8.68
C PHE A 152 9.57 14.00 -9.26
N ILE A 153 9.70 14.51 -10.49
CA ILE A 153 11.00 14.66 -11.15
C ILE A 153 11.93 15.53 -10.29
N ASP A 154 11.48 16.69 -9.82
CA ASP A 154 12.29 17.59 -9.00
C ASP A 154 12.75 16.94 -7.68
N LYS A 155 11.88 16.15 -7.05
CA LYS A 155 12.21 15.39 -5.83
C LYS A 155 13.25 14.31 -6.08
N VAL A 156 13.14 13.58 -7.20
CA VAL A 156 14.13 12.57 -7.59
C VAL A 156 15.47 13.21 -7.93
N LYS A 157 15.49 14.34 -8.67
CA LYS A 157 16.70 15.13 -8.93
C LYS A 157 17.40 15.54 -7.65
N LYS A 158 16.65 16.14 -6.72
CA LYS A 158 17.17 16.59 -5.43
C LYS A 158 17.75 15.45 -4.60
N ALA A 159 17.06 14.31 -4.54
CA ALA A 159 17.54 13.16 -3.78
C ALA A 159 18.80 12.51 -4.40
N SER A 160 18.91 12.50 -5.72
CA SER A 160 20.03 11.89 -6.43
C SER A 160 21.17 12.86 -6.77
N SER A 161 20.98 14.17 -6.57
CA SER A 161 21.90 15.23 -7.02
C SER A 161 22.22 15.15 -8.51
N ASP A 162 21.20 14.81 -9.33
CA ASP A 162 21.31 14.65 -10.79
C ASP A 162 20.23 15.46 -11.50
N ASP A 163 20.62 16.63 -12.01
CA ASP A 163 19.70 17.56 -12.70
C ASP A 163 19.35 17.13 -14.13
N SER A 164 20.01 16.10 -14.68
CA SER A 164 19.81 15.64 -16.07
C SER A 164 18.54 14.79 -16.27
N ILE A 165 17.90 14.37 -15.18
CA ILE A 165 16.69 13.53 -15.24
C ILE A 165 15.55 14.34 -15.88
N THR A 166 14.83 13.75 -16.83
CA THR A 166 13.65 14.36 -17.45
C THR A 166 12.55 13.31 -17.63
N SER A 167 11.35 13.73 -18.01
CA SER A 167 10.25 12.80 -18.35
C SER A 167 10.59 11.86 -19.52
N SER A 168 11.57 12.23 -20.35
CA SER A 168 12.04 11.43 -21.48
C SER A 168 13.12 10.39 -21.13
N SER A 169 13.66 10.42 -19.91
CA SER A 169 14.71 9.49 -19.48
C SER A 169 14.22 8.04 -19.50
N GLN A 170 15.14 7.10 -19.75
CA GLN A 170 14.82 5.67 -19.75
C GLN A 170 14.69 5.14 -18.32
N ALA A 171 13.64 4.36 -18.04
CA ALA A 171 13.37 3.83 -16.69
C ALA A 171 14.56 3.06 -16.11
N GLU A 172 15.29 2.29 -16.93
CA GLU A 172 16.49 1.57 -16.52
C GLU A 172 17.57 2.49 -15.95
N SER A 173 17.76 3.66 -16.56
CA SER A 173 18.79 4.64 -16.17
C SER A 173 18.43 5.46 -14.93
N VAL A 174 17.15 5.49 -14.55
CA VAL A 174 16.62 6.29 -13.43
C VAL A 174 16.25 5.43 -12.22
N LYS A 175 16.13 4.11 -12.37
CA LYS A 175 15.66 3.19 -11.32
C LYS A 175 16.36 3.38 -9.97
N SER A 176 17.69 3.49 -9.96
CA SER A 176 18.48 3.65 -8.73
C SER A 176 18.28 5.02 -8.07
N LYS A 177 17.88 6.04 -8.83
CA LYS A 177 17.60 7.39 -8.35
C LYS A 177 16.23 7.47 -7.71
N VAL A 178 15.24 6.78 -8.29
CA VAL A 178 13.92 6.59 -7.65
C VAL A 178 14.07 5.78 -6.37
N GLN A 179 14.82 4.68 -6.40
CA GLN A 179 15.12 3.89 -5.22
C GLN A 179 15.75 4.76 -4.12
N LYS A 180 16.78 5.55 -4.45
CA LYS A 180 17.42 6.48 -3.51
C LYS A 180 16.43 7.49 -2.93
N PHE A 181 15.58 8.09 -3.76
CA PHE A 181 14.54 9.01 -3.30
C PHE A 181 13.61 8.35 -2.27
N CYS A 182 13.11 7.15 -2.56
CA CYS A 182 12.24 6.41 -1.64
C CYS A 182 12.97 5.94 -0.37
N ASP A 183 14.22 5.51 -0.49
CA ASP A 183 15.06 5.11 0.64
C ASP A 183 15.40 6.29 1.57
N ASP A 184 15.64 7.47 1.02
CA ASP A 184 15.88 8.68 1.80
C ASP A 184 14.57 9.17 2.46
N LEU A 185 13.41 8.93 1.84
CA LEU A 185 12.10 9.33 2.38
C LEU A 185 11.61 8.39 3.48
N LYS A 186 11.86 7.08 3.38
CA LYS A 186 11.35 6.06 4.32
C LYS A 186 11.82 6.28 5.76
N VAL A 187 13.02 6.85 5.93
CA VAL A 187 13.66 7.09 7.24
C VAL A 187 13.29 8.44 7.86
N LYS A 188 12.58 9.32 7.14
CA LYS A 188 12.17 10.63 7.66
C LYS A 188 11.01 10.52 8.63
N THR A 189 10.82 11.56 9.43
CA THR A 189 9.66 11.73 10.30
C THR A 189 8.36 11.73 9.48
N PRO A 190 7.29 11.03 9.92
CA PRO A 190 6.04 10.89 9.18
C PRO A 190 5.13 12.12 9.31
N ASN A 191 5.62 13.29 8.87
CA ASN A 191 4.78 14.47 8.69
C ASN A 191 3.87 14.34 7.46
N SER A 192 2.90 15.23 7.31
CA SER A 192 1.90 15.17 6.23
C SER A 192 2.51 15.16 4.84
N GLU A 193 3.54 15.96 4.60
CA GLU A 193 4.23 16.05 3.30
C GLU A 193 4.98 14.74 2.99
N ASN A 194 5.83 14.27 3.90
CA ASN A 194 6.63 13.07 3.69
C ASN A 194 5.74 11.83 3.49
N LEU A 195 4.65 11.72 4.24
CA LEU A 195 3.68 10.63 4.07
C LEU A 195 2.97 10.72 2.72
N SER A 196 2.45 11.91 2.37
CA SER A 196 1.76 12.10 1.08
C SER A 196 2.68 11.78 -0.10
N ASP A 197 3.94 12.20 -0.05
CA ASP A 197 4.92 11.90 -1.08
C ASP A 197 5.21 10.41 -1.17
N TYR A 198 5.41 9.75 -0.04
CA TYR A 198 5.74 8.33 -0.01
C TYR A 198 4.60 7.48 -0.53
N GLU A 199 3.38 7.76 -0.07
CA GLU A 199 2.17 7.07 -0.50
C GLU A 199 1.87 7.28 -1.98
N LYS A 200 2.27 8.44 -2.53
CA LYS A 200 2.08 8.75 -3.94
C LYS A 200 3.13 8.10 -4.83
N TYR A 201 4.40 8.04 -4.40
CA TYR A 201 5.53 7.76 -5.29
C TYR A 201 6.37 6.53 -4.94
N CYS A 202 6.17 5.88 -3.80
CA CYS A 202 7.08 4.84 -3.29
C CYS A 202 6.39 3.53 -2.87
N LEU A 203 5.09 3.39 -3.17
CA LEU A 203 4.36 2.16 -2.92
C LEU A 203 4.55 1.14 -4.04
N GLN A 204 4.46 -0.13 -3.67
CA GLN A 204 4.58 -1.24 -4.61
C GLN A 204 3.60 -1.06 -5.77
N THR A 205 4.08 -1.32 -6.98
CA THR A 205 3.28 -1.18 -8.19
C THR A 205 2.61 -2.49 -8.54
N ALA A 206 1.51 -2.42 -9.29
CA ALA A 206 0.89 -3.61 -9.83
C ALA A 206 1.90 -4.39 -10.71
N PRO A 207 1.87 -5.73 -10.69
CA PRO A 207 2.89 -6.56 -11.33
C PRO A 207 2.89 -6.44 -12.87
N ASN A 208 1.75 -6.06 -13.45
CA ASN A 208 1.58 -5.93 -14.89
C ASN A 208 0.61 -4.81 -15.26
N ALA A 209 0.57 -4.45 -16.55
CA ALA A 209 -0.29 -3.41 -17.09
C ALA A 209 -1.78 -3.66 -16.80
N ARG A 210 -2.23 -4.92 -16.89
CA ARG A 210 -3.63 -5.28 -16.67
C ARG A 210 -4.09 -4.88 -15.28
N SER A 211 -3.42 -5.43 -14.26
CA SER A 211 -3.75 -5.15 -12.86
C SER A 211 -3.60 -3.67 -12.53
N PHE A 212 -2.63 -2.98 -13.16
CA PHE A 212 -2.47 -1.54 -12.99
C PHE A 212 -3.68 -0.75 -13.50
N TYR A 213 -4.08 -0.94 -14.75
CA TYR A 213 -5.18 -0.17 -15.34
C TYR A 213 -6.54 -0.55 -14.75
N GLU A 214 -6.78 -1.84 -14.47
CA GLU A 214 -7.98 -2.29 -13.76
C GLU A 214 -8.05 -1.70 -12.34
N GLY A 215 -6.93 -1.64 -11.63
CA GLY A 215 -6.84 -0.95 -10.32
C GLY A 215 -7.09 0.56 -10.39
N LYS A 216 -6.95 1.18 -11.56
CA LYS A 216 -7.35 2.58 -11.84
C LYS A 216 -8.80 2.70 -12.32
N GLY A 217 -9.58 1.62 -12.29
CA GLY A 217 -10.98 1.60 -12.69
C GLY A 217 -11.21 1.48 -14.19
N ARG A 218 -10.19 1.15 -14.99
CA ARG A 218 -10.34 0.88 -16.42
C ARG A 218 -10.80 -0.55 -16.64
N ARG A 219 -11.68 -0.75 -17.61
CA ARG A 219 -12.16 -2.10 -17.92
C ARG A 219 -11.39 -2.66 -19.12
N PHE A 220 -10.74 -3.81 -18.96
CA PHE A 220 -10.17 -4.51 -20.10
C PHE A 220 -11.28 -4.88 -21.10
N VAL A 221 -11.00 -4.74 -22.39
CA VAL A 221 -11.99 -5.02 -23.45
C VAL A 221 -12.41 -6.49 -23.38
N GLY A 222 -13.73 -6.71 -23.39
CA GLY A 222 -14.32 -8.02 -23.18
C GLY A 222 -14.27 -8.91 -24.42
N SER A 223 -14.47 -10.21 -24.22
CA SER A 223 -14.67 -11.14 -25.33
C SER A 223 -15.87 -10.70 -26.18
N GLY A 224 -15.67 -10.61 -27.49
CA GLY A 224 -16.68 -10.12 -28.44
C GLY A 224 -16.72 -8.59 -28.63
N GLU A 225 -16.02 -7.80 -27.82
CA GLU A 225 -16.02 -6.33 -27.94
C GLU A 225 -14.89 -5.78 -28.83
N TRP A 226 -13.93 -6.63 -29.20
CA TRP A 226 -12.72 -6.22 -29.91
C TRP A 226 -12.94 -5.64 -31.31
N GLY A 227 -13.96 -6.12 -32.03
CA GLY A 227 -14.33 -5.54 -33.32
C GLY A 227 -14.78 -4.07 -33.17
N GLY A 228 -15.67 -3.80 -32.21
CA GLY A 228 -16.11 -2.45 -31.90
C GLY A 228 -14.97 -1.57 -31.37
N LYS A 229 -14.08 -2.13 -30.54
CA LYS A 229 -12.89 -1.41 -30.07
C LYS A 229 -11.98 -1.02 -31.23
N PHE A 230 -11.70 -1.94 -32.14
CA PHE A 230 -10.88 -1.69 -33.32
C PHE A 230 -11.48 -0.58 -34.19
N ASP A 231 -12.79 -0.66 -34.50
CA ASP A 231 -13.49 0.37 -35.28
C ASP A 231 -13.43 1.75 -34.63
N ALA A 232 -13.50 1.80 -33.29
CA ALA A 232 -13.42 3.05 -32.56
C ALA A 232 -12.05 3.75 -32.65
N ILE A 233 -10.96 3.01 -32.89
CA ILE A 233 -9.58 3.55 -32.84
C ILE A 233 -8.86 3.56 -34.20
N LYS A 234 -9.30 2.76 -35.18
CA LYS A 234 -8.57 2.54 -36.46
C LYS A 234 -8.41 3.81 -37.31
N ALA A 235 -9.27 4.80 -37.14
CA ALA A 235 -9.17 6.07 -37.85
C ALA A 235 -8.21 7.06 -37.18
N SER A 236 -8.06 6.99 -35.85
CA SER A 236 -7.29 7.97 -35.06
C SER A 236 -5.89 7.51 -34.67
N ASP A 237 -5.64 6.20 -34.64
CA ASP A 237 -4.34 5.62 -34.27
C ASP A 237 -3.61 5.11 -35.52
N SER A 238 -2.87 6.00 -36.18
CA SER A 238 -2.12 5.67 -37.39
C SER A 238 -1.02 4.61 -37.18
N ALA A 239 -0.52 4.47 -35.94
CA ALA A 239 0.48 3.47 -35.58
C ALA A 239 -0.12 2.11 -35.21
N LEU A 240 -1.46 2.01 -35.13
CA LEU A 240 -2.17 0.78 -34.79
C LEU A 240 -1.81 -0.35 -35.75
N PHE A 241 -1.87 -0.08 -37.05
CA PHE A 241 -1.70 -1.11 -38.07
C PHE A 241 -0.31 -1.72 -37.99
N THR A 242 0.74 -0.90 -37.90
CA THR A 242 2.11 -1.40 -37.72
C THR A 242 2.27 -2.29 -36.49
N ALA A 243 1.54 -1.99 -35.41
CA ALA A 243 1.61 -2.77 -34.17
C ALA A 243 0.89 -4.14 -34.26
N ILE A 244 -0.19 -4.24 -35.05
CA ILE A 244 -1.07 -5.43 -35.08
C ILE A 244 -1.00 -6.24 -36.39
N GLN A 245 -0.34 -5.72 -37.43
CA GLN A 245 -0.15 -6.38 -38.72
C GLN A 245 0.79 -7.59 -38.59
N ASN A 246 0.24 -8.74 -38.18
CA ASN A 246 0.97 -10.01 -38.11
C ASN A 246 0.97 -10.72 -39.49
N GLY A 247 1.57 -10.09 -40.50
CA GLY A 247 1.69 -10.61 -41.87
C GLY A 247 0.52 -10.33 -42.83
N GLU A 248 -0.50 -9.60 -42.38
CA GLU A 248 -1.65 -9.16 -43.20
C GLU A 248 -1.62 -7.63 -43.39
N THR A 249 -2.10 -7.13 -44.53
CA THR A 249 -2.21 -5.68 -44.76
C THR A 249 -3.50 -5.15 -44.14
N LEU A 250 -3.37 -4.46 -43.00
CA LEU A 250 -4.48 -3.77 -42.33
C LEU A 250 -4.42 -2.26 -42.57
N ASN A 251 -5.57 -1.61 -42.70
CA ASN A 251 -5.69 -0.15 -42.82
C ASN A 251 -7.01 0.34 -42.20
N ASN A 252 -7.27 1.64 -42.31
CA ASN A 252 -8.47 2.28 -41.76
C ASN A 252 -9.79 1.75 -42.36
N ASN A 253 -9.75 1.13 -43.54
CA ASN A 253 -10.90 0.52 -44.18
C ASN A 253 -11.05 -0.98 -43.85
N SER A 254 -10.11 -1.58 -43.11
CA SER A 254 -10.21 -2.98 -42.70
C SER A 254 -11.46 -3.21 -41.84
N PRO A 255 -12.15 -4.36 -42.01
CA PRO A 255 -13.34 -4.68 -41.26
C PRO A 255 -13.02 -5.09 -39.81
N ALA A 256 -13.98 -4.85 -38.92
CA ALA A 256 -13.91 -5.18 -37.50
C ALA A 256 -13.57 -6.65 -37.23
N GLU A 257 -14.10 -7.56 -38.05
CA GLU A 257 -13.89 -9.00 -37.88
C GLU A 257 -12.45 -9.45 -38.19
N THR A 258 -11.70 -8.66 -38.97
CA THR A 258 -10.29 -8.92 -39.22
C THR A 258 -9.39 -8.17 -38.24
N GLY A 259 -9.69 -6.89 -38.00
CA GLY A 259 -8.87 -6.04 -37.13
C GLY A 259 -9.00 -6.33 -35.64
N GLY A 260 -10.22 -6.64 -35.18
CA GLY A 260 -10.54 -6.92 -33.77
C GLY A 260 -9.72 -8.06 -33.18
N PRO A 261 -9.70 -9.27 -33.78
CA PRO A 261 -8.90 -10.38 -33.26
C PRO A 261 -7.39 -10.11 -33.22
N LYS A 262 -6.86 -9.32 -34.17
CA LYS A 262 -5.43 -8.95 -34.19
C LYS A 262 -5.10 -7.95 -33.07
N LEU A 263 -5.99 -6.97 -32.85
CA LEU A 263 -5.90 -6.04 -31.73
C LEU A 263 -5.97 -6.80 -30.39
N GLN A 264 -6.89 -7.74 -30.25
CA GLN A 264 -6.97 -8.61 -29.06
C GLN A 264 -5.65 -9.34 -28.82
N ALA A 265 -5.12 -10.04 -29.85
CA ALA A 265 -3.89 -10.81 -29.72
C ALA A 265 -2.67 -9.95 -29.37
N TRP A 266 -2.63 -8.70 -29.85
CA TRP A 266 -1.61 -7.73 -29.45
C TRP A 266 -1.79 -7.31 -27.99
N CYS A 267 -3.01 -6.95 -27.59
CA CYS A 267 -3.33 -6.56 -26.22
C CYS A 267 -3.03 -7.67 -25.20
N ASP A 268 -3.36 -8.93 -25.51
CA ASP A 268 -3.08 -10.06 -24.62
C ASP A 268 -1.57 -10.22 -24.34
N LYS A 269 -0.70 -9.80 -25.27
CA LYS A 269 0.75 -9.78 -25.07
C LYS A 269 1.23 -8.54 -24.31
N GLU A 270 0.63 -7.38 -24.54
CA GLU A 270 1.03 -6.14 -23.85
C GLU A 270 0.60 -6.11 -22.39
N VAL A 271 -0.62 -6.55 -22.08
CA VAL A 271 -1.18 -6.34 -20.73
C VAL A 271 -0.55 -7.21 -19.65
N VAL A 272 0.18 -8.25 -20.03
CA VAL A 272 0.96 -9.10 -19.12
C VAL A 272 2.37 -8.56 -18.85
N LYS A 273 2.82 -7.54 -19.60
CA LYS A 273 4.12 -6.90 -19.37
C LYS A 273 4.10 -5.99 -18.14
N GLU A 274 5.29 -5.76 -17.61
CA GLU A 274 5.55 -4.76 -16.56
C GLU A 274 5.27 -3.35 -17.10
N ILE A 275 4.78 -2.45 -16.24
CA ILE A 275 4.25 -1.12 -16.63
C ILE A 275 5.29 -0.30 -17.42
N HIS A 276 6.56 -0.37 -17.05
CA HIS A 276 7.64 0.34 -17.75
C HIS A 276 8.00 -0.23 -19.13
N ALA A 277 7.55 -1.44 -19.46
CA ALA A 277 7.88 -2.15 -20.69
C ALA A 277 6.71 -2.23 -21.69
N VAL A 278 5.52 -1.75 -21.31
CA VAL A 278 4.31 -1.79 -22.15
C VAL A 278 4.35 -0.69 -23.21
N ASP A 279 3.77 -0.94 -24.37
CA ASP A 279 3.56 0.12 -25.36
C ASP A 279 2.69 1.25 -24.77
N PRO A 280 3.08 2.54 -24.88
CA PRO A 280 2.30 3.67 -24.32
C PRO A 280 0.83 3.70 -24.74
N LYS A 281 0.48 3.11 -25.89
CA LYS A 281 -0.89 3.00 -26.42
C LYS A 281 -1.70 1.86 -25.81
N THR A 282 -1.10 0.99 -25.00
CA THR A 282 -1.76 -0.17 -24.35
C THR A 282 -3.02 0.25 -23.60
N LYS A 283 -2.95 1.37 -22.86
CA LYS A 283 -4.12 1.94 -22.17
C LYS A 283 -5.27 2.20 -23.13
N ASP A 284 -5.00 2.94 -24.20
CA ASP A 284 -6.03 3.41 -25.13
C ASP A 284 -6.54 2.30 -26.04
N ARG A 285 -5.68 1.34 -26.39
CA ARG A 285 -5.98 0.21 -27.29
C ARG A 285 -6.71 -0.94 -26.61
N CYS A 286 -6.39 -1.22 -25.35
CA CYS A 286 -6.80 -2.47 -24.68
C CYS A 286 -7.86 -2.28 -23.59
N PHE A 287 -8.14 -1.05 -23.17
CA PHE A 287 -9.08 -0.75 -22.10
C PHE A 287 -10.15 0.25 -22.53
N ASN A 288 -11.30 0.19 -21.86
CA ASN A 288 -12.39 1.17 -21.90
C ASN A 288 -12.32 2.05 -20.63
#